data_AF-A0A951WNF1-F1
#
_entry.id   AF-A0A951WNF1-F1
#
_cell.length_a   1.000
_cell.length_b   1.000
_cell.length_c   1.000
_cell.angle_alpha   90.00
_cell.angle_beta   90.00
_cell.angle_gamma   90.00
#
_symmetry.space_group_name_H-M   'P 1'
#
loop_
_entity.id
_entity.type
_entity.pdbx_description
1 polymer ?
#
loop_
_entity_poly.entity_id
_entity_poly.type
_entity_poly.pdbx_seq_one_letter_code
_entity_poly.pdbx_strand_id
1 'polypeptide(L)' 'MADANLNFTPLLGPVLSFEYPSIKTPDKIKSISPVKLGKVEGELWGMRGQYLILSTGVVQMRNLVGYHLEVTADC' A
#
# COMPACT_ATOMS: atom_id res chain seq x y z
N MET A 1 -16.85 24.61 -23.79
CA MET A 1 -16.56 23.23 -23.34
C MET A 1 -15.64 23.31 -22.14
N ALA A 2 -16.18 23.22 -20.93
CA ALA A 2 -15.50 22.84 -19.67
C ALA A 2 -16.47 23.10 -18.51
N ASP A 3 -17.39 22.17 -18.30
CA ASP A 3 -18.24 22.14 -17.09
C ASP A 3 -17.40 21.67 -15.91
N ALA A 4 -16.72 22.60 -15.24
CA ALA A 4 -15.96 22.34 -14.02
C ALA A 4 -16.85 22.49 -12.78
N ASN A 5 -17.97 21.74 -12.73
CA ASN A 5 -18.76 21.60 -11.51
C ASN A 5 -18.33 20.31 -10.78
N LEU A 6 -17.11 20.32 -10.23
CA LEU A 6 -16.72 19.28 -9.28
C LEU A 6 -17.41 19.58 -7.94
N ASN A 7 -18.62 19.04 -7.77
CA ASN A 7 -19.37 19.14 -6.52
C ASN A 7 -18.67 18.29 -5.45
N PHE A 8 -17.80 18.92 -4.66
CA PHE A 8 -17.22 18.29 -3.49
C PHE A 8 -18.28 18.19 -2.39
N THR A 9 -18.80 17.00 -2.16
CA THR A 9 -19.63 16.72 -0.98
C THR A 9 -18.70 16.47 0.21
N PRO A 10 -18.71 17.33 1.25
CA PRO A 10 -17.97 17.05 2.46
C PRO A 10 -18.54 15.76 3.09
N LEU A 11 -17.66 14.86 3.52
CA LEU A 11 -18.05 13.68 4.28
C LEU A 11 -18.58 14.15 5.65
N LEU A 12 -19.87 14.48 5.73
CA LEU A 12 -20.61 14.81 6.96
C LEU A 12 -20.87 13.55 7.85
N GLY A 13 -20.00 12.55 7.74
CA GLY A 13 -20.07 11.32 8.52
C GLY A 13 -19.31 11.44 9.84
N PRO A 14 -19.62 10.59 10.83
CA PRO A 14 -18.82 10.49 12.04
C PRO A 14 -17.38 10.11 11.70
N VAL A 15 -16.42 10.58 12.50
CA VAL A 15 -15.00 10.21 12.37
C VAL A 15 -14.87 8.70 12.49
N LEU A 16 -14.48 8.05 11.40
CA LEU A 16 -14.19 6.61 11.38
C LEU A 16 -12.78 6.39 11.90
N SER A 17 -12.67 5.74 13.06
CA SER A 17 -11.38 5.27 13.58
C SER A 17 -11.09 3.90 12.99
N PHE A 18 -10.00 3.80 12.24
CA PHE A 18 -9.50 2.51 11.75
C PHE A 18 -8.30 2.13 12.61
N GLU A 19 -8.41 1.04 13.35
CA GLU A 19 -7.22 0.37 13.87
C GLU A 19 -6.49 -0.27 12.69
N TYR A 20 -5.58 0.49 12.09
CA TYR A 20 -4.64 -0.07 11.15
C TYR A 20 -3.84 -1.15 11.88
N PRO A 21 -3.82 -2.39 11.37
CA PRO A 21 -3.25 -3.46 12.15
C PRO A 21 -1.74 -3.24 12.19
N SER A 22 -1.21 -2.97 13.37
CA SER A 22 0.23 -3.02 13.63
C SER A 22 0.61 -4.48 13.89
N ILE A 23 0.61 -5.30 12.82
CA ILE A 23 0.67 -6.77 12.97
C ILE A 23 2.04 -7.22 13.47
N LYS A 24 3.14 -6.62 12.97
CA LYS A 24 4.53 -6.90 13.39
C LYS A 24 5.50 -5.87 12.80
N THR A 25 6.55 -5.55 13.55
CA THR A 25 7.72 -4.85 13.00
C THR A 25 8.74 -5.90 12.60
N PRO A 26 9.24 -5.92 11.35
CA PRO A 26 10.25 -6.91 10.96
C PRO A 26 11.56 -6.69 11.72
N ASP A 27 12.16 -7.77 12.22
CA ASP A 27 13.46 -7.75 12.92
C ASP A 27 14.58 -7.19 12.03
N LYS A 28 14.45 -7.36 10.71
CA LYS A 28 15.38 -6.86 9.72
C LYS A 28 14.64 -6.23 8.56
N ILE A 29 14.82 -4.92 8.39
CA ILE A 29 14.26 -4.19 7.25
C ILE A 29 15.13 -4.47 6.02
N LYS A 30 14.67 -5.37 5.15
CA LYS A 30 15.25 -5.59 3.83
C LYS A 30 14.33 -4.96 2.79
N SER A 31 14.83 -3.94 2.09
CA SER A 31 14.10 -3.38 0.96
C SER A 31 14.12 -4.36 -0.21
N ILE A 32 12.94 -4.70 -0.71
CA ILE A 32 12.75 -5.59 -1.86
C ILE A 32 11.98 -4.83 -2.95
N SER A 33 12.33 -5.10 -4.21
CA SER A 33 11.71 -4.45 -5.36
C SER A 33 11.19 -5.50 -6.34
N PRO A 34 9.87 -5.54 -6.58
CA PRO A 34 9.28 -6.37 -7.64
C PRO A 34 9.91 -6.11 -9.01
N VAL A 35 10.34 -4.87 -9.29
CA VAL A 35 10.99 -4.51 -10.57
C VAL A 35 12.28 -5.31 -10.80
N LYS A 36 13.02 -5.61 -9.73
CA LYS A 36 14.28 -6.38 -9.82
C LYS A 36 14.07 -7.88 -9.70
N LEU A 37 13.06 -8.29 -8.93
CA LEU A 37 12.83 -9.69 -8.56
C LEU A 37 11.78 -10.39 -9.45
N GLY A 38 11.02 -9.62 -10.25
CA GLY A 38 9.92 -10.09 -11.09
C GLY A 38 8.63 -10.34 -10.28
N LYS A 39 8.74 -11.08 -9.18
CA LYS A 39 7.62 -11.40 -8.28
C LYS A 39 8.05 -11.22 -6.83
N VAL A 40 7.14 -10.71 -6.00
CA VAL A 40 7.32 -10.60 -4.55
C VAL A 40 6.10 -11.23 -3.90
N GLU A 41 6.35 -12.18 -2.99
CA GLU A 41 5.32 -12.91 -2.25
C GLU A 41 5.60 -12.77 -0.75
N GLY A 42 4.56 -12.82 0.07
CA GLY A 42 4.66 -12.74 1.52
C GLY A 42 3.32 -12.42 2.16
N GLU A 43 3.27 -12.59 3.47
CA GLU A 43 2.12 -12.20 4.28
C GLU A 43 2.16 -10.68 4.48
N LEU A 44 1.05 -9.99 4.25
CA LEU A 44 0.94 -8.55 4.47
C LEU A 44 0.89 -8.27 5.98
N TRP A 45 2.00 -7.78 6.54
CA TRP A 45 2.09 -7.38 7.95
C TRP A 45 1.63 -5.94 8.19
N GLY A 46 1.54 -5.14 7.14
CA GLY A 46 0.93 -3.82 7.21
C GLY A 46 1.52 -2.82 6.22
N MET A 47 1.20 -1.54 6.42
CA MET A 47 1.71 -0.45 5.61
C MET A 47 2.14 0.74 6.48
N ARG A 48 3.23 1.41 6.10
CA ARG A 48 3.66 2.68 6.72
C ARG A 48 3.97 3.71 5.64
N GLY A 49 3.10 4.71 5.51
CA GLY A 49 3.22 5.73 4.47
C GLY A 49 3.25 5.09 3.08
N GLN A 50 4.38 5.23 2.39
CA GLN A 50 4.59 4.66 1.05
C GLN A 50 5.22 3.26 1.05
N TYR A 51 5.35 2.62 2.21
CA TYR A 51 6.01 1.32 2.35
C TYR A 51 5.00 0.23 2.69
N LEU A 52 4.99 -0.83 1.89
CA LEU A 52 4.29 -2.07 2.16
C LEU A 52 5.22 -2.99 2.97
N ILE A 53 4.74 -3.54 4.07
CA ILE A 53 5.49 -4.43 4.96
C ILE A 53 4.97 -5.84 4.74
N LEU A 54 5.83 -6.69 4.20
CA LEU A 54 5.57 -8.11 3.99
C LEU A 54 6.46 -8.93 4.94
N SER A 55 6.08 -10.16 5.21
CA SER A 55 6.93 -11.12 5.95
C SER A 55 8.30 -11.33 5.31
N THR A 56 8.41 -11.12 3.99
CA THR A 56 9.65 -11.29 3.21
C THR A 56 10.50 -10.02 3.08
N GLY A 57 9.97 -8.86 3.47
CA GLY A 57 10.68 -7.58 3.40
C GLY A 57 9.75 -6.40 3.19
N VAL A 58 10.33 -5.26 2.84
CA VAL A 58 9.60 -3.99 2.68
C VAL A 58 9.66 -3.53 1.23
N VAL A 59 8.49 -3.28 0.64
CA VAL A 59 8.32 -2.76 -0.72
C VAL A 59 8.04 -1.26 -0.66
N GLN A 60 8.82 -0.47 -1.39
CA GLN A 60 8.58 0.97 -1.52
C GLN A 60 7.67 1.24 -2.72
N MET A 61 6.42 1.63 -2.46
CA MET A 61 5.41 1.83 -3.49
C MET A 61 5.76 2.97 -4.46
N ARG A 62 6.47 4.01 -4.00
CA ARG A 62 6.94 5.10 -4.87
C ARG A 62 7.83 4.62 -6.02
N ASN A 63 8.58 3.54 -5.82
CA ASN A 63 9.47 3.01 -6.86
C ASN A 63 8.71 2.30 -7.98
N LEU A 64 7.41 2.03 -7.77
CA LEU A 64 6.54 1.36 -8.72
C LEU A 64 5.64 2.35 -9.49
N VAL A 65 5.83 3.66 -9.30
CA VAL A 65 5.12 4.68 -10.07
C VAL A 65 5.47 4.51 -11.56
N GLY A 66 4.42 4.43 -12.39
CA GLY A 66 4.57 4.24 -13.85
C GLY A 66 4.64 2.78 -14.31
N TYR A 67 4.58 1.81 -13.40
CA TYR A 67 4.49 0.39 -13.74
C TYR A 67 3.04 -0.12 -13.66
N HIS A 68 2.70 -1.08 -14.52
CA HIS A 68 1.49 -1.88 -14.36
C HIS A 68 1.79 -3.04 -13.41
N LEU A 69 1.01 -3.17 -12.33
CA LEU A 69 1.20 -4.21 -11.32
C LEU A 69 -0.04 -5.09 -11.26
N GLU A 70 0.17 -6.39 -11.13
CA GLU A 70 -0.88 -7.35 -10.75
C GLU A 70 -0.65 -7.74 -9.28
N VAL A 71 -1.71 -7.71 -8.49
CA VAL A 71 -1.67 -8.06 -7.07
C VAL A 71 -2.75 -9.09 -6.81
N THR A 72 -2.35 -10.24 -6.27
CA THR A 72 -3.25 -11.30 -5.82
C THR A 72 -3.13 -11.47 -4.32
N ALA A 73 -4.25 -11.79 -3.66
CA ALA A 73 -4.31 -12.12 -2.26
C ALA A 73 -5.10 -13.41 -2.12
N ASP A 74 -4.53 -14.40 -1.44
CA ASP A 74 -5.21 -15.65 -1.12
C ASP A 74 -5.94 -15.43 0.22
N CYS A 75 -7.26 -15.24 0.16
CA CYS A 75 -8.14 -15.10 1.32
C CYS A 75 -9.22 -16.19 1.36
#